data_AF-A0A947FB79-F1
#
_entry.id   AF-A0A947FB79-F1
#
_cell.length_a   1.000
_cell.length_b   1.000
_cell.length_c   1.000
_cell.angle_alpha   90.00
_cell.angle_beta   90.00
_cell.angle_gamma   90.00
#
_symmetry.space_group_name_H-M   'P 1'
#
loop_
_entity.id
_entity.type
_entity.pdbx_description
1 polymer ?
#
loop_
_entity_poly.entity_id
_entity_poly.type
_entity_poly.pdbx_seq_one_letter_code
_entity_poly.pdbx_strand_id
1 'polypeptide(L)'
;MNLIKSVQSLTLFLILAAIVFFTGCQQQSDNSNDQVEANIKMYTNVWDEILNKGNIDMIDTHFAEDYVNKTVTSTVNGKADAKEYFGAFLTGFSDINFVVDEIFGVDDRVIKLWTFNGTHSGDFAGIPATGNKITLKGVSVSRIVNGKISEELDYMDDLGFMQQLGVIPLMGQ
;
A
#
# COMPACT_ATOMS: atom_id res chain seq x y z
N MET A 1 -53.89 20.14 31.60
CA MET A 1 -52.69 19.53 32.22
C MET A 1 -52.09 18.38 31.40
N ASN A 2 -52.88 17.51 30.76
CA ASN A 2 -52.35 16.36 29.99
C ASN A 2 -51.73 16.74 28.63
N LEU A 3 -52.23 17.79 27.97
CA LEU A 3 -51.72 18.25 26.66
C LEU A 3 -50.28 18.79 26.75
N ILE A 4 -49.97 19.57 27.80
CA ILE A 4 -48.63 20.15 28.02
C ILE A 4 -47.59 19.06 28.32
N LYS A 5 -47.96 18.05 29.11
CA LYS A 5 -47.10 16.88 29.40
C LYS A 5 -46.81 16.05 28.13
N SER A 6 -47.81 15.92 27.25
CA SER A 6 -47.66 15.20 25.97
C SER A 6 -46.71 15.92 25.02
N VAL A 7 -46.82 17.24 24.89
CA VAL A 7 -45.91 18.04 24.05
C VAL A 7 -44.48 18.02 24.59
N GLN A 8 -44.27 18.15 25.91
CA GLN A 8 -42.94 18.05 26.52
C GLN A 8 -42.30 16.67 26.32
N SER A 9 -43.07 15.58 26.46
CA SER A 9 -42.60 14.21 26.23
C SER A 9 -42.17 13.99 24.78
N LEU A 10 -42.96 14.48 23.81
CA LEU A 10 -42.64 14.38 22.38
C LEU A 10 -41.41 15.21 22.00
N THR A 11 -41.26 16.40 22.58
CA THR A 11 -40.09 17.26 22.33
C THR A 11 -38.82 16.64 22.89
N LEU A 12 -38.89 16.04 24.09
CA LEU A 12 -37.77 15.33 24.70
C LEU A 12 -37.36 14.10 23.86
N PHE A 13 -38.34 13.37 23.32
CA PHE A 13 -38.09 12.22 22.45
C PHE A 13 -37.42 12.62 21.13
N LEU A 14 -37.85 13.73 20.51
CA LEU A 14 -37.24 14.28 19.30
C LEU A 14 -35.81 14.76 19.53
N ILE A 15 -35.53 15.40 20.67
CA ILE A 15 -34.17 15.81 21.06
C ILE A 15 -33.28 14.58 21.30
N LEU A 16 -33.78 13.55 22.00
CA LEU A 16 -33.03 12.32 22.27
C LEU A 16 -32.70 11.57 20.96
N ALA A 17 -33.66 11.48 20.03
CA ALA A 17 -33.46 10.89 18.72
C ALA A 17 -32.39 11.68 17.92
N ALA A 18 -32.45 13.01 17.92
CA ALA A 18 -31.45 13.86 17.24
C ALA A 18 -30.04 13.67 17.81
N ILE A 19 -29.89 13.51 19.14
CA ILE A 19 -28.59 13.24 19.79
C ILE A 19 -28.04 11.87 19.33
N VAL A 20 -28.88 10.83 19.31
CA VAL A 20 -28.46 9.47 18.89
C VAL A 20 -28.02 9.46 17.41
N PHE A 21 -28.74 10.17 16.54
CA PHE A 21 -28.35 10.33 15.14
C PHE A 21 -27.01 11.08 14.99
N PHE A 22 -26.80 12.16 15.76
CA PHE A 22 -25.56 12.95 15.68
C PHE A 22 -24.35 12.16 16.19
N THR A 23 -24.48 11.43 17.30
CA THR A 23 -23.40 10.59 17.84
C THR A 23 -23.11 9.37 16.97
N GLY A 24 -24.12 8.79 16.32
CA GLY A 24 -23.93 7.66 15.40
C GLY A 24 -23.10 8.04 14.17
N CYS A 25 -23.35 9.22 13.58
CA CYS A 25 -22.55 9.71 12.46
C CYS A 25 -21.10 10.03 12.84
N GLN A 26 -20.87 10.61 14.03
CA GLN A 26 -19.51 10.89 14.52
C GLN A 26 -18.73 9.60 14.83
N GLN A 27 -19.36 8.63 15.48
CA GLN A 27 -18.71 7.35 15.80
C GLN A 27 -18.32 6.56 14.55
N GLN A 28 -19.10 6.65 13.47
CA GLN A 28 -18.78 5.95 12.22
C GLN A 28 -17.61 6.60 11.46
N SER A 29 -17.51 7.93 11.44
CA SER A 29 -16.36 8.63 10.81
C SER A 29 -15.06 8.44 11.57
N ASP A 30 -15.12 8.38 12.91
CA ASP A 30 -13.93 8.23 13.74
C ASP A 30 -13.33 6.82 13.57
N ASN A 31 -14.18 5.78 13.57
CA ASN A 31 -13.74 4.40 13.34
C ASN A 31 -13.14 4.17 11.95
N SER A 32 -13.66 4.82 10.90
CA SER A 32 -13.09 4.69 9.55
C SER A 32 -11.72 5.34 9.45
N ASN A 33 -11.51 6.50 10.08
CA ASN A 33 -10.22 7.18 10.08
C ASN A 33 -9.17 6.38 10.87
N ASP A 34 -9.52 5.86 12.04
CA ASP A 34 -8.63 5.02 12.84
C ASP A 34 -8.18 3.76 12.07
N GLN A 35 -9.09 3.13 11.33
CA GLN A 35 -8.76 1.98 10.50
C GLN A 35 -7.83 2.34 9.33
N VAL A 36 -8.05 3.49 8.69
CA VAL A 36 -7.18 3.99 7.61
C VAL A 36 -5.77 4.27 8.15
N GLU A 37 -5.64 4.93 9.30
CA GLU A 37 -4.35 5.19 9.93
C GLU A 37 -3.62 3.89 10.31
N ALA A 38 -4.35 2.92 10.86
CA ALA A 38 -3.81 1.60 11.17
C ALA A 38 -3.32 0.87 9.91
N ASN A 39 -4.08 0.96 8.81
CA ASN A 39 -3.74 0.39 7.52
C ASN A 39 -2.47 1.03 6.94
N ILE A 40 -2.37 2.36 6.95
CA ILE A 40 -1.18 3.11 6.49
C ILE A 40 0.05 2.69 7.30
N LYS A 41 -0.07 2.63 8.63
CA LYS A 41 1.04 2.26 9.52
C LYS A 41 1.51 0.83 9.26
N MET A 42 0.57 -0.12 9.17
CA MET A 42 0.87 -1.51 8.85
C MET A 42 1.57 -1.62 7.49
N TYR A 43 0.98 -1.02 6.46
CA TYR A 43 1.48 -1.09 5.10
C TYR A 43 2.89 -0.49 4.95
N THR A 44 3.13 0.67 5.56
CA THR A 44 4.46 1.31 5.59
C THR A 44 5.50 0.41 6.25
N ASN A 45 5.16 -0.17 7.41
CA ASN A 45 6.09 -1.04 8.14
C ASN A 45 6.40 -2.33 7.36
N VAL A 46 5.40 -2.94 6.72
CA VAL A 46 5.59 -4.15 5.92
C VAL A 46 6.58 -3.92 4.78
N TRP A 47 6.46 -2.80 4.07
CA TRP A 47 7.39 -2.48 2.98
C TRP A 47 8.79 -2.12 3.44
N ASP A 48 8.93 -1.44 4.59
CA ASP A 48 10.23 -1.21 5.22
C ASP A 48 10.91 -2.54 5.62
N GLU A 49 10.16 -3.44 6.25
CA GLU A 49 10.67 -4.77 6.60
C GLU A 49 11.10 -5.58 5.37
N ILE A 50 10.29 -5.60 4.31
CA ILE A 50 10.61 -6.37 3.10
C ILE A 50 11.82 -5.78 2.39
N LEU A 51 11.79 -4.50 2.03
CA LEU A 51 12.78 -3.92 1.11
C LEU A 51 14.03 -3.39 1.82
N ASN A 52 13.88 -2.69 2.95
CA ASN A 52 15.02 -2.12 3.65
C ASN A 52 15.70 -3.14 4.58
N LYS A 53 14.93 -4.07 5.16
CA LYS A 53 15.47 -5.08 6.09
C LYS A 53 15.61 -6.48 5.47
N GLY A 54 15.15 -6.67 4.23
CA GLY A 54 15.24 -7.96 3.53
C GLY A 54 14.35 -9.06 4.11
N ASN A 55 13.35 -8.71 4.93
CA ASN A 55 12.48 -9.65 5.62
C ASN A 55 11.31 -10.07 4.72
N ILE A 56 11.61 -10.90 3.71
CA ILE A 56 10.63 -11.36 2.71
C ILE A 56 9.47 -12.18 3.32
N ASP A 57 9.66 -12.76 4.50
CA ASP A 57 8.66 -13.58 5.19
C ASP A 57 7.51 -12.77 5.78
N MET A 58 7.60 -11.44 5.79
CA MET A 58 6.46 -10.56 6.05
C MET A 58 5.28 -10.81 5.09
N ILE A 59 5.55 -11.36 3.90
CA ILE A 59 4.50 -11.74 2.95
C ILE A 59 3.57 -12.82 3.54
N ASP A 60 4.08 -13.78 4.32
CA ASP A 60 3.25 -14.86 4.88
C ASP A 60 2.20 -14.33 5.85
N THR A 61 2.58 -13.31 6.62
CA THR A 61 1.81 -12.77 7.73
C THR A 61 1.04 -11.51 7.39
N HIS A 62 1.34 -10.80 6.30
CA HIS A 62 0.66 -9.53 5.99
C HIS A 62 -0.07 -9.51 4.65
N PHE A 63 0.11 -10.52 3.79
CA PHE A 63 -0.60 -10.60 2.53
C PHE A 63 -1.79 -11.57 2.66
N ALA A 64 -2.85 -11.32 1.89
CA ALA A 64 -3.97 -12.22 1.76
C ALA A 64 -3.53 -13.49 1.01
N GLU A 65 -4.27 -14.59 1.17
CA GLU A 65 -3.94 -15.84 0.49
C GLU A 65 -4.16 -15.73 -1.03
N ASP A 66 -5.23 -15.04 -1.40
CA ASP A 66 -5.62 -14.69 -2.77
C ASP A 66 -5.04 -13.34 -3.22
N TYR A 67 -3.90 -12.94 -2.63
CA TYR A 67 -3.23 -11.69 -2.99
C TYR A 67 -3.03 -11.58 -4.51
N VAL A 68 -3.23 -10.39 -5.07
CA VAL A 68 -2.91 -10.12 -6.47
C VAL A 68 -2.24 -8.76 -6.62
N ASN A 69 -1.12 -8.73 -7.34
CA ASN A 69 -0.51 -7.48 -7.79
C ASN A 69 -0.54 -7.40 -9.30
N LYS A 70 -0.90 -6.23 -9.81
CA LYS A 70 -1.00 -5.95 -11.24
C LYS A 70 -0.11 -4.77 -11.58
N THR A 71 0.67 -4.94 -12.63
CA THR A 71 1.31 -3.82 -13.34
C THR A 71 0.62 -3.63 -14.69
N VAL A 72 1.16 -2.75 -15.54
CA VAL A 72 0.69 -2.61 -16.92
C VAL A 72 0.90 -3.90 -17.74
N THR A 73 1.95 -4.67 -17.44
CA THR A 73 2.41 -5.78 -18.29
C THR A 73 2.36 -7.14 -17.62
N SER A 74 2.18 -7.21 -16.30
CA SER A 74 2.27 -8.44 -15.52
C SER A 74 1.20 -8.55 -14.44
N THR A 75 1.03 -9.78 -13.94
CA THR A 75 0.20 -10.07 -12.77
C THR A 75 0.93 -11.10 -11.91
N VAL A 76 1.00 -10.83 -10.61
CA VAL A 76 1.57 -11.69 -9.57
C VAL A 76 0.41 -12.27 -8.76
N ASN A 77 0.32 -13.60 -8.63
CA ASN A 77 -0.83 -14.25 -7.99
C ASN A 77 -0.42 -15.03 -6.74
N GLY A 78 -0.99 -14.67 -5.61
CA GLY A 78 -0.75 -15.30 -4.33
C GLY A 78 0.61 -14.97 -3.74
N LYS A 79 0.85 -15.50 -2.54
CA LYS A 79 2.05 -15.21 -1.74
C LYS A 79 3.34 -15.78 -2.33
N ALA A 80 3.27 -16.95 -2.97
CA ALA A 80 4.45 -17.59 -3.53
C ALA A 80 5.06 -16.75 -4.65
N ASP A 81 4.23 -16.35 -5.64
CA ASP A 81 4.65 -15.47 -6.73
C ASP A 81 5.10 -14.11 -6.19
N ALA A 82 4.46 -13.59 -5.13
CA ALA A 82 4.87 -12.34 -4.49
C ALA A 82 6.27 -12.44 -3.88
N LYS A 83 6.58 -13.53 -3.17
CA LYS A 83 7.93 -13.76 -2.61
C LYS A 83 8.98 -13.86 -3.71
N GLU A 84 8.67 -14.52 -4.84
CA GLU A 84 9.57 -14.58 -5.97
C GLU A 84 9.80 -13.20 -6.58
N TYR A 85 8.72 -12.47 -6.86
CA TYR A 85 8.76 -11.14 -7.48
C TYR A 85 9.53 -10.12 -6.63
N PHE A 86 9.18 -9.95 -5.35
CA PHE A 86 9.87 -9.00 -4.47
C PHE A 86 11.25 -9.52 -4.04
N GLY A 87 11.43 -10.84 -3.94
CA GLY A 87 12.71 -11.47 -3.67
C GLY A 87 13.75 -11.18 -4.76
N ALA A 88 13.32 -11.08 -6.02
CA ALA A 88 14.20 -10.69 -7.12
C ALA A 88 14.83 -9.30 -6.91
N PHE A 89 14.10 -8.34 -6.33
CA PHE A 89 14.69 -7.05 -5.98
C PHE A 89 15.75 -7.17 -4.87
N LEU A 90 15.51 -8.02 -3.87
CA LEU A 90 16.45 -8.24 -2.77
C LEU A 90 17.74 -8.93 -3.21
N THR A 91 17.66 -9.79 -4.24
CA THR A 91 18.84 -10.51 -4.77
C THR A 91 19.53 -9.74 -5.89
N GLY A 92 18.77 -8.99 -6.69
CA GLY A 92 19.29 -8.23 -7.82
C GLY A 92 19.98 -6.94 -7.41
N PHE A 93 19.64 -6.38 -6.25
CA PHE A 93 20.15 -5.08 -5.80
C PHE A 93 20.82 -5.13 -4.42
N SER A 94 21.96 -4.46 -4.28
CA SER A 94 22.56 -4.10 -2.99
C SER A 94 22.27 -2.65 -2.64
N ASP A 95 22.64 -2.23 -1.42
CA ASP A 95 22.48 -0.85 -0.94
C ASP A 95 21.03 -0.35 -1.08
N ILE A 96 20.07 -1.25 -0.87
CA ILE A 96 18.65 -0.95 -1.04
C ILE A 96 18.24 0.14 -0.05
N ASN A 97 17.61 1.18 -0.58
CA ASN A 97 16.94 2.21 0.20
C ASN A 97 15.59 2.52 -0.46
N PHE A 98 14.54 1.95 0.11
CA PHE A 98 13.15 2.16 -0.24
C PHE A 98 12.54 3.25 0.64
N VAL A 99 12.03 4.29 -0.01
CA VAL A 99 11.42 5.45 0.63
C VAL A 99 9.96 5.54 0.22
N VAL A 100 9.08 5.70 1.21
CA VAL A 100 7.69 6.11 0.99
C VAL A 100 7.68 7.63 1.00
N ASP A 101 7.57 8.22 -0.19
CA ASP A 101 7.64 9.67 -0.39
C ASP A 101 6.35 10.36 0.10
N GLU A 102 5.21 9.75 -0.19
CA GLU A 102 3.89 10.19 0.25
C GLU A 102 2.99 8.97 0.44
N ILE A 103 2.10 9.02 1.43
CA ILE A 103 1.13 7.95 1.67
C ILE A 103 -0.16 8.52 2.24
N PHE A 104 -1.28 8.04 1.71
CA PHE A 104 -2.61 8.38 2.18
C PHE A 104 -3.55 7.19 1.98
N GLY A 105 -4.72 7.23 2.61
CA GLY A 105 -5.69 6.15 2.52
C GLY A 105 -7.11 6.68 2.54
N VAL A 106 -8.01 5.88 1.96
CA VAL A 106 -9.44 6.14 1.90
C VAL A 106 -10.12 4.78 1.97
N ASP A 107 -11.06 4.62 2.89
CA ASP A 107 -11.79 3.38 3.14
C ASP A 107 -10.83 2.17 3.33
N ASP A 108 -10.91 1.18 2.44
CA ASP A 108 -10.09 -0.03 2.46
C ASP A 108 -8.83 0.10 1.58
N ARG A 109 -8.48 1.31 1.13
CA ARG A 109 -7.34 1.54 0.23
C ARG A 109 -6.26 2.39 0.85
N VAL A 110 -5.02 2.07 0.49
CA VAL A 110 -3.82 2.85 0.79
C VAL A 110 -3.08 3.10 -0.51
N ILE A 111 -2.71 4.35 -0.75
CA ILE A 111 -1.97 4.79 -1.92
C ILE A 111 -0.62 5.30 -1.43
N LYS A 112 0.48 4.75 -1.97
CA LYS A 112 1.83 5.23 -1.67
C LYS A 112 2.54 5.68 -2.94
N LEU A 113 3.18 6.85 -2.90
CA LEU A 113 4.24 7.25 -3.81
C LEU A 113 5.55 6.79 -3.22
N TRP A 114 6.41 6.19 -4.03
CA TRP A 114 7.61 5.56 -3.52
C TRP A 114 8.81 5.70 -4.46
N THR A 115 9.99 5.67 -3.85
CA THR A 115 11.28 5.66 -4.52
C THR A 115 12.10 4.49 -4.00
N PHE A 116 12.44 3.56 -4.89
CA PHE A 116 13.42 2.50 -4.66
C PHE A 116 14.78 2.96 -5.17
N ASN A 117 15.81 2.86 -4.34
CA ASN A 117 17.20 3.03 -4.74
C ASN A 117 17.97 1.73 -4.48
N GLY A 118 18.92 1.42 -5.35
CA GLY A 118 19.84 0.30 -5.14
C GLY A 118 20.96 0.28 -6.16
N THR A 119 21.97 -0.55 -5.93
CA THR A 119 23.03 -0.87 -6.89
C THR A 119 22.70 -2.21 -7.55
N HIS A 120 22.61 -2.27 -8.88
CA HIS A 120 22.36 -3.51 -9.62
C HIS A 120 23.58 -4.45 -9.55
N SER A 121 23.67 -5.21 -8.46
CA SER A 121 24.82 -6.00 -8.05
C SER A 121 24.63 -7.51 -8.20
N GLY A 122 23.41 -7.97 -8.45
CA GLY A 122 23.05 -9.36 -8.71
C GLY A 122 22.37 -9.53 -10.07
N ASP A 123 21.99 -10.76 -10.40
CA ASP A 123 21.08 -10.99 -11.53
C ASP A 123 19.68 -10.49 -11.18
N PHE A 124 19.08 -9.73 -12.09
CA PHE A 124 17.70 -9.27 -11.95
C PHE A 124 16.90 -9.61 -13.21
N ALA A 125 15.94 -10.52 -13.08
CA ALA A 125 15.08 -10.97 -14.18
C ALA A 125 15.86 -11.44 -15.44
N GLY A 126 17.00 -12.11 -15.24
CA GLY A 126 17.87 -12.59 -16.31
C GLY A 126 18.81 -11.54 -16.90
N ILE A 127 18.86 -10.35 -16.29
CA ILE A 127 19.82 -9.29 -16.63
C ILE A 127 20.99 -9.42 -15.63
N PRO A 128 22.22 -9.72 -16.10
CA PRO A 128 23.37 -9.79 -15.22
C PRO A 128 23.68 -8.45 -14.54
N ALA A 129 24.30 -8.52 -13.36
CA ALA A 129 24.72 -7.36 -12.60
C ALA A 129 25.52 -6.35 -13.45
N THR A 130 25.01 -5.12 -13.52
CA THR A 130 25.66 -4.04 -14.28
C THR A 130 26.57 -3.16 -13.42
N GLY A 131 26.39 -3.19 -12.10
CA GLY A 131 27.03 -2.25 -11.16
C GLY A 131 26.42 -0.85 -11.17
N ASN A 132 25.39 -0.60 -11.99
CA ASN A 132 24.74 0.71 -12.06
C ASN A 132 23.93 1.01 -10.80
N LYS A 133 23.95 2.27 -10.39
CA LYS A 133 22.98 2.78 -9.41
C LYS A 133 21.65 3.00 -10.09
N ILE A 134 20.60 2.49 -9.48
CA ILE A 134 19.24 2.58 -9.98
C ILE A 134 18.41 3.42 -9.03
N THR A 135 17.61 4.32 -9.59
CA THR A 135 16.47 4.94 -8.93
C THR A 135 15.21 4.59 -9.72
N LEU A 136 14.30 3.87 -9.08
CA LEU A 136 12.99 3.52 -9.60
C LEU A 136 11.93 4.23 -8.78
N LYS A 137 11.00 4.91 -9.46
CA LYS A 137 9.88 5.61 -8.83
C LYS A 137 8.57 5.01 -9.28
N GLY A 138 7.60 4.98 -8.37
CA GLY A 138 6.29 4.48 -8.68
C GLY A 138 5.21 4.90 -7.70
N VAL A 139 4.00 4.42 -8.00
CA VAL A 139 2.80 4.55 -7.20
C VAL A 139 2.18 3.18 -7.06
N SER A 140 1.80 2.82 -5.84
CA SER A 140 1.02 1.61 -5.55
C SER A 140 -0.34 2.01 -5.02
N VAL A 141 -1.40 1.44 -5.57
CA VAL A 141 -2.77 1.51 -5.03
C VAL A 141 -3.11 0.15 -4.46
N SER A 142 -3.14 0.06 -3.13
CA SER A 142 -3.29 -1.20 -2.41
C SER A 142 -4.64 -1.27 -1.73
N ARG A 143 -5.26 -2.45 -1.76
CA ARG A 143 -6.48 -2.76 -1.01
C ARG A 143 -6.13 -3.61 0.21
N ILE A 144 -6.59 -3.18 1.38
CA ILE A 144 -6.33 -3.83 2.66
C ILE A 144 -7.63 -4.33 3.25
N VAL A 145 -7.74 -5.65 3.38
CA VAL A 145 -8.93 -6.34 3.88
C VAL A 145 -8.54 -7.16 5.11
N ASN A 146 -9.26 -6.99 6.22
CA ASN A 146 -8.98 -7.68 7.48
C ASN A 146 -7.50 -7.55 7.94
N GLY A 147 -6.91 -6.37 7.74
CA GLY A 147 -5.51 -6.08 8.09
C GLY A 147 -4.47 -6.77 7.20
N LYS A 148 -4.86 -7.30 6.04
CA LYS A 148 -3.99 -7.94 5.05
C LYS A 148 -4.00 -7.19 3.73
N ILE A 149 -2.84 -7.10 3.08
CA ILE A 149 -2.72 -6.59 1.72
C ILE A 149 -3.34 -7.64 0.78
N SER A 150 -4.45 -7.30 0.16
CA SER A 150 -5.23 -8.21 -0.69
C SER A 150 -4.99 -7.94 -2.17
N GLU A 151 -4.87 -6.69 -2.57
CA GLU A 151 -4.67 -6.32 -3.96
C GLU A 151 -3.68 -5.17 -4.05
N GLU A 152 -2.89 -5.12 -5.12
CA GLU A 152 -2.09 -3.96 -5.49
C GLU A 152 -2.17 -3.70 -7.00
N LEU A 153 -2.21 -2.41 -7.35
CA LEU A 153 -2.05 -1.93 -8.71
C LEU A 153 -0.88 -0.95 -8.73
N ASP A 154 0.18 -1.32 -9.46
CA ASP A 154 1.44 -0.61 -9.50
C ASP A 154 1.68 0.07 -10.85
N TYR A 155 2.10 1.33 -10.77
CA TYR A 155 2.59 2.12 -11.90
C TYR A 155 3.99 2.63 -11.56
N MET A 156 4.97 2.37 -12.42
CA MET A 156 6.35 2.77 -12.19
C MET A 156 7.04 3.19 -13.49
N ASP A 157 8.17 3.89 -13.38
CA ASP A 157 8.98 4.30 -14.53
C ASP A 157 9.78 3.11 -15.12
N ASP A 158 9.06 2.18 -15.74
CA ASP A 158 9.65 0.96 -16.34
C ASP A 158 10.67 1.29 -17.43
N LEU A 159 10.42 2.33 -18.23
CA LEU A 159 11.34 2.76 -19.27
C LEU A 159 12.66 3.28 -18.69
N GLY A 160 12.58 4.21 -17.72
CA GLY A 160 13.75 4.72 -17.04
C GLY A 160 14.51 3.63 -16.28
N PHE A 161 13.80 2.65 -15.70
CA PHE A 161 14.40 1.49 -15.06
C PHE A 161 15.18 0.61 -16.04
N MET A 162 14.56 0.22 -17.16
CA MET A 162 15.21 -0.57 -18.20
C MET A 162 16.40 0.14 -18.85
N GLN A 163 16.34 1.47 -18.98
CA GLN A 163 17.48 2.26 -19.44
C GLN A 163 18.64 2.26 -18.44
N GLN A 164 18.36 2.40 -17.15
CA GLN A 164 19.39 2.33 -16.10
C GLN A 164 19.99 0.92 -15.96
N LEU A 165 19.22 -0.12 -16.27
CA LEU A 165 19.71 -1.51 -16.38
C LEU A 165 20.50 -1.78 -17.68
N GLY A 166 20.58 -0.81 -18.59
CA GLY A 166 21.37 -0.92 -19.82
C GLY A 166 20.77 -1.82 -20.91
N VAL A 167 19.51 -2.24 -20.77
CA VAL A 167 18.83 -3.10 -21.76
C VAL A 167 18.07 -2.30 -22.82
N ILE A 168 17.84 -1.00 -22.58
CA ILE A 168 17.27 -0.05 -23.54
C ILE A 168 18.22 1.16 -23.63
N PRO A 169 18.60 1.61 -24.84
CA PRO A 169 19.43 2.80 -24.99
C PRO A 169 18.69 4.08 -24.58
N LEU A 170 19.45 5.09 -24.14
CA LEU A 170 18.94 6.44 -24.00
C LEU A 170 18.70 7.04 -25.39
N MET A 171 17.54 7.67 -25.60
CA MET A 171 17.25 8.30 -26.88
C MET A 171 18.24 9.46 -27.12
N GLY A 172 18.91 9.43 -28.27
CA GLY A 172 19.84 10.48 -28.69
C GLY A 172 21.26 10.37 -28.10
N GLN A 173 21.61 9.22 -27.51
CA GLN A 173 22.99 8.86 -27.15
C GLN A 173 23.47 7.65 -27.96
#